data_AF-Q9JIW2-F1
#
_entry.id   AF-Q9JIW2-F1
#
_cell.length_a   1.000
_cell.length_b   1.000
_cell.length_c   1.000
_cell.angle_alpha   90.00
_cell.angle_beta   90.00
_cell.angle_gamma   90.00
#
_symmetry.space_group_name_H-M   'P 1'
#
loop_
_entity.id
_entity.type
_entity.pdbx_description
1 polymer ?
#
loop_
_entity_poly.entity_id
_entity_poly.type
_entity_poly.pdbx_seq_one_letter_code
_entity_poly.pdbx_strand_id
1 'polypeptide(L)'
;TEAFDIATLQNPDGINGFIPRKDIKPEYQYMPRPGLRPAPNSVDVDDFTNTRIQEADNDPTAPPYDSIQIYGYEGRGSVAGSLSSLESATTDSDLDYDYLQNWGPR
;
A
#
# COMPACT_ATOMS: atom_id res chain seq x y z
N THR A 1 -10.93 -13.45 12.83
CA THR A 1 -10.05 -12.69 11.91
C THR A 1 -9.36 -11.62 12.72
N GLU A 2 -8.05 -11.74 12.94
CA GLU A 2 -7.27 -10.63 13.48
C GLU A 2 -6.95 -9.69 12.32
N ALA A 3 -7.28 -8.41 12.46
CA ALA A 3 -6.96 -7.39 11.46
C ALA A 3 -5.60 -6.78 11.78
N PHE A 4 -4.77 -6.55 10.76
CA PHE A 4 -3.49 -5.86 10.92
C PHE A 4 -3.72 -4.36 11.16
N ASP A 5 -2.97 -3.76 12.09
CA ASP A 5 -3.02 -2.34 12.37
C ASP A 5 -2.16 -1.53 11.37
N ILE A 6 -2.84 -0.86 10.44
CA ILE A 6 -2.22 -0.06 9.38
C ILE A 6 -1.53 1.20 9.96
N ALA A 7 -1.85 1.62 11.19
CA ALA A 7 -1.20 2.76 11.83
C ALA A 7 0.31 2.54 12.04
N THR A 8 0.76 1.29 12.14
CA THR A 8 2.18 0.93 12.27
C THR A 8 3.03 1.28 11.04
N LEU A 9 2.39 1.42 9.87
CA LEU A 9 3.07 1.82 8.62
C LEU A 9 3.32 3.34 8.54
N GLN A 10 2.77 4.11 9.47
CA GLN A 10 2.96 5.55 9.54
C GLN A 10 4.17 5.89 10.42
N ASN A 11 4.99 6.84 9.97
CA ASN A 11 6.10 7.33 10.77
C ASN A 11 5.58 8.03 12.05
N PRO A 12 5.89 7.53 13.26
CA PRO A 12 5.41 8.10 14.52
C PRO A 12 5.96 9.50 14.80
N ASP A 13 7.11 9.86 14.22
CA ASP A 13 7.76 11.16 14.47
C ASP A 13 7.28 12.26 13.52
N GLY A 14 6.43 11.93 12.53
CA GLY A 14 5.82 12.91 11.61
C GLY A 14 6.81 13.72 10.75
N ILE A 15 8.11 13.40 10.77
CA ILE A 15 9.19 14.23 10.21
C ILE A 15 9.12 14.38 8.68
N ASN A 16 8.47 13.45 7.98
CA ASN A 16 8.24 13.52 6.52
C ASN A 16 6.89 14.15 6.13
N GLY A 17 6.18 14.75 7.10
CA GLY A 17 4.84 15.29 6.88
C GLY A 17 3.81 14.18 6.72
N PHE A 18 2.64 14.37 7.32
CA PHE A 18 1.50 13.52 7.01
C PHE A 18 1.14 13.75 5.54
N ILE A 19 1.43 12.80 4.65
CA ILE A 19 0.87 12.87 3.30
C ILE A 19 -0.61 12.55 3.44
N PRO A 20 -1.51 13.54 3.27
CA PRO A 20 -2.93 13.29 3.44
C PRO A 20 -3.40 12.30 2.40
N ARG A 21 -4.42 11.51 2.75
CA ARG A 21 -5.12 10.66 1.79
C ARG A 21 -5.55 11.51 0.61
N LYS A 22 -5.24 11.04 -0.60
CA LYS A 22 -5.56 11.73 -1.83
C LYS A 22 -6.65 10.97 -2.57
N ASP A 23 -7.75 11.65 -2.84
CA ASP A 23 -8.85 11.11 -3.65
C ASP A 23 -8.38 10.86 -5.09
N ILE A 24 -8.68 9.67 -5.61
CA ILE A 24 -8.51 9.27 -6.99
C ILE A 24 -9.84 9.51 -7.70
N LYS A 25 -9.86 10.52 -8.57
CA LYS A 25 -10.99 10.67 -9.48
C LYS A 25 -10.88 9.61 -10.57
N PRO A 26 -11.99 8.92 -10.91
CA PRO A 26 -11.99 7.97 -12.01
C PRO A 26 -11.42 8.62 -13.29
N GLU A 27 -10.41 8.02 -13.90
CA GLU A 27 -9.74 8.55 -15.11
C GLU A 27 -10.57 8.37 -16.39
N TYR A 28 -11.89 8.14 -16.28
CA TYR A 28 -12.79 8.11 -17.43
C TYR A 28 -12.83 9.49 -18.06
N GLN A 29 -11.87 9.70 -18.96
CA GLN A 29 -11.78 10.79 -19.92
C GLN A 29 -13.18 11.03 -20.45
N TYR A 30 -13.78 12.15 -20.04
CA TYR A 30 -14.85 12.87 -20.70
C TYR A 30 -15.56 12.04 -21.76
N MET A 31 -16.26 10.97 -21.36
CA MET A 31 -17.26 10.38 -22.24
C MET A 31 -18.21 11.55 -22.47
N PRO A 32 -18.36 12.05 -23.71
CA PRO A 32 -19.25 13.16 -23.93
C PRO A 32 -20.59 12.68 -23.42
N ARG A 33 -21.04 13.29 -22.30
CA ARG A 33 -22.34 13.03 -21.70
C ARG A 33 -23.30 12.97 -22.88
N PRO A 34 -23.95 11.82 -23.17
CA PRO A 34 -24.75 11.67 -24.38
C PRO A 34 -25.58 12.93 -24.51
N GLY A 35 -25.24 13.74 -25.54
CA GLY A 35 -25.55 15.17 -25.52
C GLY A 35 -26.99 15.36 -25.14
N LEU A 36 -27.28 16.36 -24.28
CA LEU A 36 -28.65 16.71 -23.90
C LEU A 36 -29.50 16.66 -25.16
N ARG A 37 -30.29 15.59 -25.31
CA ARG A 37 -31.16 15.46 -26.47
C ARG A 37 -32.14 16.61 -26.34
N PRO A 38 -32.27 17.50 -27.35
CA PRO A 38 -33.29 18.52 -27.32
C PRO A 38 -34.63 17.82 -27.04
N ALA A 39 -35.24 18.16 -25.92
CA ALA A 39 -36.57 17.71 -25.57
C ALA A 39 -37.48 18.07 -26.76
N PRO A 40 -38.13 17.11 -27.45
CA PRO A 40 -39.12 17.46 -28.46
C PRO A 40 -40.20 18.32 -27.80
N ASN A 41 -40.84 19.22 -28.54
CA ASN A 41 -41.70 20.28 -28.01
C ASN A 41 -42.97 19.79 -27.23
N SER A 42 -43.11 18.49 -26.99
CA SER A 42 -44.15 17.82 -26.20
C SER A 42 -43.57 16.66 -25.36
N VAL A 43 -42.64 16.92 -24.44
CA VAL A 43 -42.20 15.90 -23.47
C VAL A 43 -43.05 16.00 -22.21
N ASP A 44 -43.48 14.86 -21.70
CA ASP A 44 -44.02 14.77 -20.34
C ASP A 44 -42.90 15.15 -19.35
N VAL A 45 -43.14 16.22 -18.59
CA VAL A 45 -42.16 16.81 -17.68
C VAL A 45 -41.85 15.84 -16.53
N ASP A 46 -42.82 15.04 -16.12
CA ASP A 46 -42.66 14.09 -15.02
C ASP A 46 -41.70 12.97 -15.44
N ASP A 47 -41.90 12.39 -16.63
CA ASP A 47 -41.02 11.37 -17.20
C ASP A 47 -39.62 11.89 -17.49
N PHE A 48 -39.52 13.13 -18.00
CA PHE A 48 -38.23 13.78 -18.19
C PHE A 48 -37.48 13.92 -16.87
N THR A 49 -38.15 14.43 -15.84
CA THR A 49 -37.55 14.64 -14.51
C THR A 49 -37.11 13.31 -13.90
N ASN A 50 -37.97 12.29 -13.95
CA ASN A 50 -37.66 10.95 -13.46
C ASN A 50 -36.44 10.34 -14.16
N THR A 51 -36.37 10.47 -15.50
CA THR A 51 -35.22 10.01 -16.28
C THR A 51 -33.94 10.72 -15.85
N ARG A 52 -33.98 12.05 -15.66
CA ARG A 52 -32.81 12.83 -15.25
C ARG A 52 -32.35 12.53 -13.82
N ILE A 53 -33.28 12.26 -12.92
CA ILE A 53 -32.97 11.82 -11.55
C ILE A 53 -32.29 10.45 -11.60
N GLN A 54 -32.87 9.48 -12.32
CA GLN A 54 -32.29 8.15 -12.45
C GLN A 54 -30.89 8.21 -13.06
N GLU A 55 -30.65 9.04 -14.08
CA GLU A 55 -29.32 9.24 -14.65
C GLU A 55 -28.33 9.84 -13.63
N ALA A 56 -28.76 10.76 -12.78
CA ALA A 56 -27.90 11.38 -11.78
C ALA A 56 -27.58 10.42 -10.62
N ASP A 57 -28.57 9.64 -10.16
CA ASP A 57 -28.42 8.68 -9.07
C ASP A 57 -27.52 7.50 -9.45
N ASN A 58 -27.43 7.16 -10.73
CA ASN A 58 -26.58 6.09 -11.25
C ASN A 58 -25.24 6.59 -11.82
N ASP A 59 -24.86 7.85 -11.56
CA ASP A 59 -23.60 8.41 -12.04
C ASP A 59 -22.40 7.82 -11.28
N PRO A 60 -21.53 7.00 -11.91
CA PRO A 60 -20.39 6.39 -11.24
C PRO A 60 -19.25 7.38 -10.96
N THR A 61 -19.36 8.62 -11.46
CA THR A 61 -18.39 9.70 -11.19
C THR A 61 -18.80 10.57 -9.99
N ALA A 62 -19.95 10.28 -9.38
CA ALA A 62 -20.36 10.89 -8.15
C ALA A 62 -19.48 10.43 -6.97
N PRO A 63 -19.19 11.30 -5.99
CA PRO A 63 -18.45 10.95 -4.78
C PRO A 63 -19.26 9.98 -3.87
N PRO A 64 -18.60 9.24 -2.96
CA PRO A 64 -17.19 9.35 -2.57
C PRO A 64 -16.24 8.70 -3.58
N TYR A 65 -15.04 9.28 -3.70
CA TYR A 65 -13.97 8.73 -4.51
C TYR A 65 -13.13 7.73 -3.72
N ASP A 66 -12.45 6.84 -4.44
CA ASP A 66 -11.39 6.03 -3.86
C ASP A 66 -10.25 6.94 -3.38
N SER A 67 -9.46 6.51 -2.40
CA SER A 67 -8.33 7.27 -1.90
C SER A 67 -7.04 6.46 -1.84
N ILE A 68 -5.91 7.09 -2.16
CA ILE A 68 -4.57 6.51 -1.98
C ILE A 68 -3.97 7.08 -0.70
N GLN A 69 -3.37 6.18 0.08
CA GLN A 69 -2.45 6.52 1.15
C GLN A 69 -1.09 5.91 0.86
N ILE A 70 -0.05 6.75 0.87
CA ILE A 70 1.32 6.31 0.59
C ILE A 70 2.00 6.00 1.93
N TYR A 71 2.55 4.79 2.04
CA TYR A 71 3.35 4.35 3.17
C TYR A 71 4.77 4.07 2.71
N GLY A 72 5.75 4.63 3.42
CA GLY A 72 7.17 4.49 3.10
C GLY A 72 8.04 4.60 4.36
N TYR A 73 7.49 4.28 5.52
CA TYR A 73 8.26 4.28 6.76
C TYR A 73 9.03 2.98 6.90
N GLU A 74 10.36 3.07 6.81
CA GLU A 74 11.27 1.92 6.87
C GLU A 74 11.68 1.54 8.30
N GLY A 75 11.20 2.28 9.31
CA GLY A 75 11.66 2.13 10.69
C GLY A 75 12.86 3.05 11.01
N ARG A 76 13.47 2.84 12.18
CA ARG A 76 14.57 3.67 12.70
C ARG A 76 15.96 3.04 12.57
N GLY A 77 16.10 2.00 11.74
CA GLY A 77 17.38 1.31 11.58
C GLY A 77 17.90 0.69 12.88
N SER A 78 17.02 0.01 13.62
CA SER A 78 17.41 -0.66 14.87
C SER A 78 18.54 -1.65 14.61
N VAL A 79 19.56 -1.62 15.46
CA VAL A 79 20.63 -2.62 15.45
C VAL A 79 20.01 -3.97 15.71
N ALA A 80 20.23 -4.94 14.81
CA ALA A 80 19.86 -6.32 15.07
C ALA A 80 20.59 -6.75 16.36
N GLY A 81 19.88 -7.39 17.30
CA GLY A 81 20.50 -7.89 18.52
C GLY A 81 21.69 -8.82 18.22
N SER A 82 22.42 -9.21 19.26
CA SER A 82 23.56 -10.12 19.08
C SER A 82 23.12 -11.40 18.38
N LEU A 83 23.72 -11.67 17.21
CA LEU A 83 23.59 -12.93 16.51
C LEU A 83 24.54 -13.95 17.14
N SER A 84 24.12 -15.20 17.23
CA SER A 84 25.00 -16.27 17.70
C SER A 84 26.20 -16.43 16.77
N SER A 85 27.40 -16.55 17.34
CA SER A 85 28.61 -16.88 16.58
C SER A 85 28.48 -18.26 15.95
N LEU A 86 28.86 -18.40 14.67
CA LEU A 86 28.86 -19.68 13.95
C LEU A 86 29.69 -20.76 14.66
N GLU A 87 30.80 -20.37 15.28
CA GLU A 87 31.72 -21.26 16.01
C GLU A 87 31.14 -21.77 17.33
N SER A 88 30.05 -21.19 17.84
CA SER A 88 29.42 -21.62 19.10
C SER A 88 28.87 -23.06 19.03
N ALA A 89 28.71 -23.63 17.83
CA ALA A 89 28.26 -25.00 17.63
C ALA A 89 29.41 -25.97 17.29
N THR A 90 30.60 -25.48 16.98
CA THR A 90 31.66 -26.26 16.32
C THR A 90 33.04 -26.06 16.91
N THR A 91 33.22 -26.01 18.22
CA THR A 91 34.53 -26.29 18.83
C THR A 91 34.36 -26.68 20.29
N ASP A 92 34.04 -27.95 20.50
CA ASP A 92 34.52 -28.70 21.68
C ASP A 92 35.47 -29.83 21.20
N SER A 93 36.19 -29.57 20.11
CA SER A 93 37.28 -30.42 19.69
C SER A 93 38.53 -29.88 20.36
N ASP A 94 39.02 -30.61 21.35
CA ASP A 94 40.29 -30.37 22.04
C ASP A 94 41.35 -29.94 21.05
N LEU A 95 42.06 -28.86 21.39
CA LEU A 95 43.15 -28.25 20.63
C LEU A 95 44.40 -29.15 20.64
N ASP A 96 44.24 -30.43 20.28
CA ASP A 96 45.32 -31.39 20.13
C ASP A 96 45.89 -31.28 18.72
N TYR A 97 47.17 -30.89 18.65
CA TYR A 97 47.92 -30.69 17.41
C TYR A 97 48.94 -31.80 17.16
N ASP A 98 48.86 -32.94 17.86
CA ASP A 98 49.82 -34.05 17.73
C ASP A 98 49.90 -34.61 16.30
N TYR A 99 48.83 -34.50 15.50
CA TYR A 99 48.83 -34.88 14.09
C TYR A 99 49.80 -34.07 13.21
N LEU A 100 50.20 -32.86 13.64
CA LEU A 100 51.19 -32.05 12.92
C LEU A 100 52.58 -32.71 12.92
N GLN A 101 52.88 -33.56 13.91
CA GLN A 101 54.15 -34.28 13.99
C GLN A 101 54.36 -35.23 12.81
N ASN A 102 53.28 -35.64 12.14
CA ASN A 102 53.32 -36.56 11.01
C ASN A 102 53.26 -35.88 9.63
N TRP A 103 53.26 -34.53 9.55
CA TRP A 103 53.16 -33.80 8.27
C TRP A 103 54.46 -33.75 7.46
N GLY A 104 55.58 -34.19 8.04
CA GLY A 104 56.87 -34.22 7.37
C GLY A 104 57.67 -32.91 7.50
N PRO A 105 58.88 -32.85 6.91
CA PRO A 105 59.78 -31.71 7.05
C PRO A 105 59.20 -30.45 6.41
N ARG A 106 59.52 -29.30 7.02
CA ARG A 106 59.07 -27.96 6.62
C ARG A 106 59.76 -27.46 5.36
#